data_AF-A0A6D2HNN3-F1
#
_entry.id   AF-A0A6D2HNN3-F1
#
_cell.length_a   1.000
_cell.length_b   1.000
_cell.length_c   1.000
_cell.angle_alpha   90.00
_cell.angle_beta   90.00
_cell.angle_gamma   90.00
#
_symmetry.space_group_name_H-M   'P 1'
#
loop_
_entity.id
_entity.type
_entity.pdbx_description
1 polymer ?
#
loop_
_entity_poly.entity_id
_entity_poly.type
_entity_poly.pdbx_seq_one_letter_code
_entity_poly.pdbx_strand_id
1 'polypeptide(L)'
;MRVAVTDQSHSLFFFDLKFPTSYPYEAPRLFYHQYGLPLSTPETQLKPKLCYSILDVFLHIEEIVLENTNKSCQQMLDVLKRPLAGFEDFVKGHFRKKGALILRNMMEEMDMEKERDKNMFWKMYIAFESNKGHCEHILNSDLKEELKKYKEKECSSSSYYYPTITSRFDEVKKTSKYENILSKFLPFYD
;
A
#
# COMPACT_ATOMS: atom_id res chain seq x y z
N MET A 1 4.22 -27.11 13.45
CA MET A 1 3.02 -26.28 13.19
C MET A 1 3.08 -25.07 14.10
N ARG A 2 3.64 -23.95 13.63
CA ARG A 2 3.60 -22.67 14.36
C ARG A 2 2.39 -21.91 13.84
N VAL A 3 1.28 -21.97 14.58
CA VAL A 3 0.15 -21.07 14.41
C VAL A 3 0.38 -19.94 15.40
N ALA A 4 1.02 -18.87 14.96
CA ALA A 4 1.09 -17.61 15.70
C ALA A 4 1.54 -16.50 14.74
N VAL A 5 0.63 -16.03 13.89
CA VAL A 5 0.60 -14.63 13.47
C VAL A 5 -0.87 -14.30 13.24
N THR A 6 -1.47 -13.55 14.16
CA THR A 6 -2.68 -12.80 13.81
C THR A 6 -2.25 -11.75 12.79
N ASP A 7 -2.22 -12.10 11.50
CA ASP A 7 -2.03 -11.11 10.45
C ASP A 7 -3.29 -10.25 10.41
N GLN A 8 -3.29 -9.22 11.25
CA GLN A 8 -4.35 -8.22 11.34
C GLN A 8 -4.18 -7.13 10.27
N SER A 9 -3.26 -7.30 9.32
CA SER A 9 -3.13 -6.39 8.19
C SER A 9 -4.29 -6.63 7.23
N HIS A 10 -5.07 -5.57 6.98
CA HIS A 10 -6.10 -5.58 5.94
C HIS A 10 -5.64 -4.87 4.66
N SER A 11 -4.35 -4.51 4.59
CA SER A 11 -3.72 -3.88 3.43
C SER A 11 -3.67 -4.83 2.23
N LEU A 12 -3.71 -4.25 1.04
CA LEU A 12 -3.53 -4.96 -0.22
C LEU A 12 -2.16 -4.64 -0.80
N PHE A 13 -1.48 -5.66 -1.30
CA PHE A 13 -0.18 -5.57 -1.96
C PHE A 13 -0.30 -6.06 -3.40
N PHE A 14 0.29 -5.33 -4.33
CA PHE A 14 0.23 -5.65 -5.76
C PHE A 14 1.65 -5.87 -6.29
N PHE A 15 1.84 -7.00 -6.96
CA PHE A 15 3.12 -7.41 -7.53
C PHE A 15 2.94 -7.78 -9.01
N ASP A 16 3.82 -7.28 -9.86
CA ASP A 16 4.00 -7.83 -11.21
C ASP A 16 5.15 -8.83 -11.20
N LEU A 17 4.95 -9.93 -11.93
CA LEU A 17 5.90 -11.02 -12.07
C LEU A 17 6.37 -11.11 -13.52
N LYS A 18 7.69 -11.04 -13.74
CA LYS A 18 8.29 -11.26 -15.05
C LYS A 18 9.20 -12.49 -15.03
N PHE A 19 8.73 -13.56 -15.65
CA PHE A 19 9.50 -14.78 -15.85
C PHE A 19 10.48 -14.60 -17.02
N PRO A 20 11.78 -14.87 -16.84
CA PRO A 20 12.73 -14.90 -17.95
C PRO A 20 12.52 -16.14 -18.81
N THR A 21 13.00 -16.11 -20.05
CA THR A 21 12.94 -17.27 -20.96
C THR A 21 13.78 -18.46 -20.48
N SER A 22 14.75 -18.19 -19.61
CA SER A 22 15.64 -19.14 -18.93
C SER A 22 15.02 -19.75 -17.66
N TYR A 23 13.80 -19.36 -17.27
CA TYR A 23 13.09 -19.99 -16.15
C TYR A 23 12.91 -21.50 -16.43
N PRO A 24 13.18 -22.39 -15.46
CA PRO A 24 13.36 -22.13 -14.04
C PRO A 24 14.81 -21.89 -13.57
N TYR A 25 15.79 -21.78 -14.45
CA TYR A 25 17.21 -21.65 -14.07
C TYR A 25 17.63 -20.22 -13.73
N GLU A 26 16.81 -19.23 -14.09
CA GLU A 26 16.96 -17.82 -13.69
C GLU A 26 15.70 -17.38 -12.92
N ALA A 27 15.89 -16.63 -11.84
CA ALA A 27 14.80 -16.14 -11.00
C ALA A 27 13.87 -15.18 -11.77
N PRO A 28 12.54 -15.25 -11.56
CA PRO A 28 11.65 -14.20 -12.02
C PRO A 28 11.94 -12.89 -11.32
N ARG A 29 11.70 -11.78 -12.03
CA ARG A 29 11.80 -10.43 -11.46
C ARG A 29 10.46 -10.05 -10.85
N LEU A 30 10.48 -9.57 -9.61
CA LEU A 30 9.32 -9.07 -8.89
C LEU A 30 9.33 -7.54 -8.92
N PHE A 31 8.18 -6.95 -9.28
CA PHE A 31 7.96 -5.51 -9.23
C PHE A 31 6.81 -5.22 -8.28
N TYR A 32 7.08 -4.50 -7.20
CA TYR A 32 6.06 -4.12 -6.23
C TYR A 32 5.51 -2.72 -6.53
N HIS A 33 4.18 -2.60 -6.56
CA HIS A 33 3.50 -1.32 -6.73
C HIS A 33 3.38 -0.61 -5.39
N GLN A 34 4.26 0.38 -5.17
CA GLN A 34 4.33 1.13 -3.91
C GLN A 34 3.14 2.08 -3.76
N TYR A 35 2.17 1.71 -2.93
CA TYR A 35 1.07 2.59 -2.52
C TYR A 35 1.43 3.37 -1.26
N GLY A 36 2.51 4.16 -1.32
CA GLY A 36 2.98 4.96 -0.18
C GLY A 36 3.68 4.17 0.94
N LEU A 37 3.79 2.84 0.80
CA LEU A 37 4.61 1.99 1.67
C LEU A 37 5.85 1.50 0.90
N PRO A 38 7.03 2.10 1.11
CA PRO A 38 8.26 1.52 0.59
C PRO A 38 8.52 0.18 1.31
N LEU A 39 9.03 -0.82 0.57
CA LEU A 39 9.46 -2.06 1.19
C LEU A 39 10.65 -1.76 2.11
N SER A 40 10.61 -2.32 3.32
CA SER A 40 11.68 -2.15 4.32
C SER A 40 13.01 -2.73 3.84
N THR A 41 12.95 -3.69 2.91
CA THR A 41 14.07 -4.31 2.22
C THR A 41 13.93 -4.06 0.71
N PRO A 42 14.96 -3.54 0.03
CA PRO A 42 14.96 -3.39 -1.42
C PRO A 42 15.15 -4.74 -2.15
N GLU A 43 15.32 -5.84 -1.43
CA GLU A 43 15.55 -7.17 -1.99
C GLU A 43 14.24 -7.79 -2.47
N THR A 44 13.76 -7.36 -3.64
CA THR A 44 12.77 -8.11 -4.43
C THR A 44 13.39 -9.32 -5.15
N GLN A 45 14.63 -9.67 -4.81
CA GLN A 45 15.40 -10.72 -5.47
C GLN A 45 15.34 -12.00 -4.65
N LEU A 46 14.86 -13.05 -5.31
CA LEU A 46 14.89 -14.40 -4.77
C LEU A 46 16.33 -14.83 -4.45
N LYS A 47 16.50 -15.52 -3.32
CA LYS A 47 17.78 -16.13 -2.93
C LYS A 47 18.31 -17.03 -4.08
N PRO A 48 19.63 -17.04 -4.37
CA PRO A 48 20.19 -17.85 -5.45
C PRO A 48 19.84 -19.33 -5.32
N LYS A 49 19.31 -19.93 -6.38
CA LYS A 49 18.92 -21.35 -6.44
C LYS A 49 19.18 -21.90 -7.84
N LEU A 50 19.51 -23.19 -7.93
CA LEU A 50 19.79 -23.86 -9.21
C LEU A 50 18.55 -23.93 -10.12
N CYS A 51 17.37 -24.03 -9.52
CA CYS A 51 16.09 -24.12 -10.21
C CYS A 51 14.99 -23.56 -9.30
N TYR A 52 14.19 -22.64 -9.82
CA TYR A 52 13.09 -21.98 -9.13
C TYR A 52 11.76 -22.62 -9.50
N SER A 53 10.97 -22.97 -8.49
CA SER A 53 9.56 -23.33 -8.65
C SER A 53 8.66 -22.11 -8.45
N ILE A 54 7.40 -22.21 -8.88
CA ILE A 54 6.42 -21.15 -8.60
C ILE A 54 6.19 -20.97 -7.09
N LEU A 55 6.37 -22.03 -6.30
CA LEU A 55 6.25 -21.98 -4.84
C LEU A 55 7.35 -21.13 -4.21
N ASP A 56 8.57 -21.17 -4.76
CA ASP A 56 9.66 -20.30 -4.29
C ASP A 56 9.30 -18.82 -4.46
N VAL A 57 8.61 -18.47 -5.56
CA VAL A 57 8.13 -17.10 -5.83
C VAL A 57 7.09 -16.68 -4.79
N PHE A 58 6.08 -17.52 -4.54
CA PHE A 58 5.02 -17.19 -3.58
C PHE A 58 5.54 -17.10 -2.14
N LEU A 59 6.45 -17.99 -1.73
CA LEU A 59 7.07 -17.92 -0.41
C LEU A 59 7.87 -16.62 -0.22
N HIS A 60 8.54 -16.15 -1.28
CA HIS A 60 9.26 -14.88 -1.21
C HIS A 60 8.31 -13.67 -1.16
N ILE A 61 7.21 -13.69 -1.92
CA ILE A 61 6.16 -12.65 -1.80
C ILE A 61 5.58 -12.65 -0.37
N GLU A 62 5.33 -13.82 0.20
CA GLU A 62 4.85 -13.96 1.58
C GLU A 62 5.86 -13.39 2.59
N GLU A 63 7.16 -13.70 2.46
CA GLU A 63 8.24 -13.12 3.28
C GLU A 63 8.22 -11.58 3.19
N ILE A 64 8.16 -11.02 1.98
CA ILE A 64 8.07 -9.57 1.76
C ILE A 64 6.82 -8.97 2.43
N VAL A 65 5.65 -9.59 2.23
CA VAL A 65 4.40 -9.08 2.80
C VAL A 65 4.46 -9.12 4.33
N LEU A 66 4.88 -10.25 4.91
CA LEU A 66 5.01 -10.43 6.36
C LEU A 66 5.95 -9.39 7.00
N GLU A 67 7.10 -9.13 6.37
CA GLU A 67 8.05 -8.09 6.82
C GLU A 67 7.49 -6.66 6.74
N ASN A 68 6.43 -6.45 5.95
CA ASN A 68 5.81 -5.15 5.73
C ASN A 68 4.34 -5.08 6.17
N THR A 69 3.89 -6.02 7.03
CA THR A 69 2.54 -6.06 7.61
C THR A 69 2.23 -4.93 8.59
N ASN A 70 3.15 -3.99 8.78
CA ASN A 70 2.96 -2.75 9.53
C ASN A 70 1.66 -2.12 9.01
N LYS A 71 0.62 -2.03 9.86
CA LYS A 71 -0.74 -1.56 9.49
C LYS A 71 -0.72 -0.11 8.99
N SER A 72 -0.27 0.12 7.77
CA SER A 72 -0.24 1.45 7.18
C SER A 72 -1.63 1.80 6.70
N CYS A 73 -2.41 2.44 7.55
CA CYS A 73 -3.69 3.04 7.17
C CYS A 73 -3.55 3.93 5.93
N GLN A 74 -2.38 4.55 5.76
CA GLN A 74 -2.03 5.32 4.59
C GLN A 74 -2.01 4.47 3.30
N GLN A 75 -1.44 3.26 3.34
CA GLN A 75 -1.46 2.35 2.19
C GLN A 75 -2.89 1.92 1.83
N MET A 76 -3.72 1.59 2.82
CA MET A 76 -5.13 1.25 2.57
C MET A 76 -5.87 2.42 1.91
N LEU A 77 -5.63 3.65 2.39
CA LEU A 77 -6.17 4.87 1.78
C LEU A 77 -5.69 5.04 0.34
N ASP A 78 -4.39 4.86 0.08
CA ASP A 78 -3.80 5.08 -1.25
C ASP A 78 -4.29 4.05 -2.26
N VAL A 79 -4.36 2.77 -1.89
CA VAL A 79 -4.93 1.70 -2.73
C VAL A 79 -6.40 1.97 -3.02
N LEU A 80 -7.20 2.37 -2.02
CA LEU A 80 -8.62 2.63 -2.24
C LEU A 80 -8.87 3.88 -3.11
N LYS A 81 -8.04 4.92 -2.96
CA LYS A 81 -8.13 6.16 -3.76
C LYS A 81 -7.73 5.96 -5.21
N ARG A 82 -6.70 5.14 -5.46
CA ARG A 82 -6.14 4.89 -6.79
C ARG A 82 -5.90 3.39 -6.97
N PRO A 83 -6.96 2.59 -7.14
CA PRO A 83 -6.79 1.16 -7.39
C PRO A 83 -5.95 0.91 -8.65
N LEU A 84 -5.25 -0.22 -8.70
CA LEU A 84 -4.58 -0.66 -9.92
C LEU A 84 -5.61 -0.86 -11.04
N ALA A 85 -5.26 -0.47 -12.25
CA ALA A 85 -6.13 -0.62 -13.41
C ALA A 85 -6.58 -2.08 -13.58
N GLY A 86 -7.89 -2.32 -13.66
CA GLY A 86 -8.49 -3.65 -13.75
C GLY A 86 -8.77 -4.33 -12.40
N PHE A 87 -8.37 -3.72 -11.28
CA PHE A 87 -8.60 -4.21 -9.91
C PHE A 87 -9.54 -3.32 -9.11
N GLU A 88 -10.19 -2.32 -9.72
CA GLU A 88 -11.02 -1.32 -9.04
C GLU A 88 -12.15 -1.99 -8.24
N ASP A 89 -12.88 -2.91 -8.85
CA ASP A 89 -14.00 -3.59 -8.20
C ASP A 89 -13.55 -4.53 -7.09
N PHE A 90 -12.40 -5.19 -7.27
CA PHE A 90 -11.77 -6.03 -6.25
C PHE A 90 -11.38 -5.19 -5.03
N VAL A 91 -10.64 -4.10 -5.22
CA VAL A 91 -10.19 -3.20 -4.16
C VAL A 91 -11.39 -2.61 -3.42
N LYS A 92 -12.35 -2.05 -4.16
CA LYS A 92 -13.56 -1.48 -3.56
C LYS A 92 -14.37 -2.53 -2.82
N GLY A 93 -14.52 -3.74 -3.38
CA GLY A 93 -15.23 -4.86 -2.77
C GLY A 93 -14.57 -5.35 -1.46
N HIS A 94 -13.24 -5.48 -1.46
CA HIS A 94 -12.45 -5.83 -0.27
C HIS A 94 -12.71 -4.84 0.87
N PHE A 95 -12.54 -3.54 0.61
CA PHE A 95 -12.72 -2.52 1.65
C PHE A 95 -14.18 -2.28 2.04
N ARG A 96 -15.16 -2.55 1.17
CA ARG A 96 -16.58 -2.60 1.58
C ARG A 96 -16.83 -3.70 2.60
N LYS A 97 -16.30 -4.89 2.35
CA LYS A 97 -16.50 -6.06 3.21
C LYS A 97 -15.74 -5.95 4.54
N LYS A 98 -14.53 -5.36 4.50
CA LYS A 98 -13.62 -5.30 5.65
C LYS A 98 -13.66 -3.98 6.41
N GLY A 99 -14.19 -2.90 5.83
CA GLY A 99 -14.11 -1.54 6.39
C GLY A 99 -14.57 -1.44 7.84
N ALA A 100 -15.71 -2.07 8.17
CA ALA A 100 -16.24 -2.02 9.53
C ALA A 100 -15.41 -2.82 10.56
N LEU A 101 -14.68 -3.85 10.11
CA LEU A 101 -13.74 -4.58 10.96
C LEU A 101 -12.45 -3.76 11.16
N ILE A 102 -11.94 -3.17 10.07
CA ILE A 102 -10.73 -2.32 10.11
C ILE A 102 -10.93 -1.16 11.08
N LEU A 103 -12.05 -0.43 10.98
CA LEU A 103 -12.34 0.72 11.83
C LEU A 103 -12.46 0.33 13.31
N ARG A 104 -13.06 -0.84 13.62
CA ARG A 104 -13.11 -1.35 15.00
C ARG A 104 -11.72 -1.62 15.55
N ASN A 105 -10.88 -2.33 14.80
CA ASN A 105 -9.51 -2.57 15.19
C ASN A 105 -8.73 -1.26 15.40
N MET A 106 -8.95 -0.26 14.54
CA MET A 106 -8.35 1.06 14.72
C MET A 106 -8.78 1.72 16.04
N MET A 107 -10.06 1.64 16.42
CA MET A 107 -10.52 2.20 17.70
C MET A 107 -9.89 1.53 18.93
N GLU A 108 -9.54 0.24 18.82
CA GLU A 108 -8.87 -0.50 19.90
C GLU A 108 -7.38 -0.20 19.98
N GLU A 109 -6.74 0.11 18.85
CA GLU A 109 -5.28 0.26 18.74
C GLU A 109 -4.78 1.70 18.77
N MET A 110 -5.60 2.66 18.31
CA MET A 110 -5.22 4.05 18.17
C MET A 110 -5.49 4.86 19.44
N ASP A 111 -4.65 5.87 19.68
CA ASP A 111 -4.84 6.82 20.76
C ASP A 111 -5.70 8.00 20.27
N MET A 112 -7.01 7.92 20.52
CA MET A 112 -7.97 8.92 20.03
C MET A 112 -7.83 10.31 20.66
N GLU A 113 -6.98 10.47 21.69
CA GLU A 113 -6.58 11.77 22.23
C GLU A 113 -5.48 12.44 21.38
N LYS A 114 -4.73 11.65 20.62
CA LYS A 114 -3.73 12.17 19.68
C LYS A 114 -4.41 12.61 18.39
N GLU A 115 -4.33 13.90 18.10
CA GLU A 115 -4.84 14.52 16.86
C GLU A 115 -4.38 13.79 15.59
N ARG A 116 -3.15 13.26 15.56
CA ARG A 116 -2.63 12.49 14.41
C ARG A 116 -3.45 11.22 14.16
N ASP A 117 -3.67 10.44 15.21
CA ASP A 117 -4.33 9.14 15.13
C ASP A 117 -5.82 9.34 14.87
N LYS A 118 -6.43 10.30 15.57
CA LYS A 118 -7.81 10.76 15.32
C LYS A 118 -8.02 11.20 13.88
N ASN A 119 -7.11 11.99 13.31
CA ASN A 119 -7.18 12.41 11.91
C ASN A 119 -7.02 11.24 10.93
N MET A 120 -6.16 10.27 11.23
CA MET A 120 -6.03 9.05 10.41
C MET A 120 -7.32 8.22 10.45
N PHE A 121 -7.92 8.06 11.63
CA PHE A 121 -9.21 7.39 11.80
C PHE A 121 -10.31 8.05 10.95
N TRP A 122 -10.46 9.37 11.04
CA TRP A 122 -11.49 10.08 10.27
C TRP A 122 -11.27 10.01 8.77
N LYS A 123 -10.03 10.10 8.30
CA LYS A 123 -9.70 9.89 6.88
C LYS A 123 -10.12 8.50 6.42
N MET A 124 -9.86 7.47 7.22
CA MET A 124 -10.21 6.10 6.89
C MET A 124 -11.73 5.88 6.90
N TYR A 125 -12.42 6.40 7.92
CA TYR A 125 -13.87 6.33 8.05
C TYR A 125 -14.56 6.95 6.84
N ILE A 126 -14.20 8.19 6.48
CA ILE A 126 -14.77 8.91 5.34
C ILE A 126 -14.50 8.16 4.03
N ALA A 127 -13.29 7.61 3.84
CA ALA A 127 -12.96 6.86 2.64
C ALA A 127 -13.79 5.57 2.51
N PHE A 128 -14.01 4.84 3.60
CA PHE A 128 -14.85 3.63 3.59
C PHE A 128 -16.33 3.94 3.38
N GLU A 129 -16.86 4.97 4.03
CA GLU A 129 -18.25 5.42 3.79
C GLU A 129 -18.44 5.87 2.34
N SER A 130 -17.49 6.62 1.78
CA SER A 130 -17.51 7.03 0.35
C SER A 130 -17.46 5.83 -0.60
N ASN A 131 -16.84 4.73 -0.17
CA ASN A 131 -16.82 3.46 -0.88
C ASN A 131 -18.08 2.60 -0.61
N LYS A 132 -19.13 3.15 0.00
CA LYS A 132 -20.36 2.43 0.40
C LYS A 132 -20.07 1.27 1.37
N GLY A 133 -19.01 1.37 2.15
CA GLY A 133 -18.79 0.48 3.29
C GLY A 133 -19.77 0.87 4.39
N HIS A 134 -20.66 -0.04 4.78
CA HIS A 134 -21.65 0.22 5.83
C HIS A 134 -20.98 0.30 7.22
N CYS A 135 -20.46 1.47 7.58
CA CYS A 135 -19.68 1.68 8.81
C CYS A 135 -20.37 2.60 9.82
N GLU A 136 -21.55 3.14 9.50
CA GLU A 136 -22.29 4.06 10.38
C GLU A 136 -22.50 3.54 11.80
N HIS A 137 -22.78 2.23 11.95
CA HIS A 137 -23.02 1.57 13.23
C HIS A 137 -21.82 1.59 14.19
N ILE A 138 -20.64 1.97 13.72
CA ILE A 138 -19.41 2.05 14.52
C ILE A 138 -19.38 3.34 15.35
N LEU A 139 -20.07 4.39 14.92
CA LEU A 139 -20.06 5.68 15.62
C LEU A 139 -21.21 5.76 16.64
N ASN A 140 -20.85 6.07 17.89
CA ASN A 140 -21.81 6.50 18.91
C ASN A 140 -22.20 7.99 18.70
N SER A 141 -23.10 8.52 19.54
CA SER A 141 -23.54 9.93 19.47
C SER A 141 -22.38 10.91 19.46
N ASP A 142 -21.43 10.72 20.38
CA ASP A 142 -20.35 11.65 20.63
C ASP A 142 -19.38 11.67 19.44
N LEU A 143 -19.04 10.49 18.91
CA LEU A 143 -18.22 10.35 17.70
C LEU A 143 -18.90 10.93 16.46
N LYS A 144 -20.23 10.87 16.36
CA LYS A 144 -20.96 11.53 15.25
C LYS A 144 -20.82 13.05 15.33
N GLU A 145 -20.84 13.64 16.53
CA GLU A 145 -20.58 15.07 16.70
C GLU A 145 -19.13 15.44 16.38
N GLU A 146 -18.17 14.63 16.80
CA GLU A 146 -16.76 14.84 16.46
C GLU A 146 -16.50 14.78 14.95
N LEU A 147 -17.11 13.81 14.26
CA LEU A 147 -17.03 13.72 12.80
C LEU A 147 -17.55 14.99 12.12
N LYS A 148 -18.62 15.58 12.66
CA LYS A 148 -19.16 16.84 12.14
C LYS A 148 -18.15 17.98 12.28
N LYS A 149 -17.55 18.14 13.47
CA LYS A 149 -16.48 19.13 13.74
C LYS A 149 -15.28 18.92 12.81
N TYR A 150 -14.88 17.66 12.58
CA TYR A 150 -13.78 17.31 11.68
C TYR A 150 -14.07 17.74 10.24
N LYS A 151 -15.27 17.45 9.71
CA LYS A 151 -15.69 17.85 8.36
C LYS A 151 -15.71 19.38 8.19
N GLU A 152 -16.17 20.12 9.19
CA GLU A 152 -16.20 21.59 9.18
C GLU A 152 -14.78 22.20 9.16
N LYS A 153 -13.85 21.61 9.92
CA LYS A 153 -12.43 22.00 9.98
C LYS A 153 -11.72 21.79 8.64
N GLU A 154 -11.92 20.64 8.00
CA GLU A 154 -11.31 20.35 6.68
C GLU A 154 -11.92 21.23 5.57
N CYS A 155 -13.22 21.54 5.61
CA CYS A 155 -13.89 22.40 4.63
C CYS A 155 -13.41 23.86 4.70
N SER A 156 -13.09 24.36 5.89
CA SER A 156 -12.57 25.72 6.10
C SER A 156 -11.10 25.86 5.74
N SER A 157 -10.37 24.75 5.63
CA SER A 157 -8.95 24.71 5.28
C SER A 157 -8.72 24.48 3.77
N SER A 158 -9.73 24.76 2.92
CA SER A 158 -9.76 24.47 1.48
C SER A 158 -8.49 24.89 0.71
N SER A 159 -7.53 23.96 0.67
CA SER A 159 -6.51 23.80 -0.36
C SER A 159 -6.06 22.35 -0.34
N TYR A 160 -6.93 21.43 -0.75
CA TYR A 160 -6.45 20.17 -1.32
C TYR A 160 -6.35 20.30 -2.84
N TYR A 161 -5.43 21.16 -3.28
CA TYR A 161 -4.47 20.68 -4.27
C TYR A 161 -3.61 19.65 -3.53
N TYR A 162 -4.04 18.38 -3.51
CA TYR A 162 -3.01 17.34 -3.40
C TYR A 162 -2.18 17.52 -4.66
N PRO A 163 -0.85 17.75 -4.58
CA PRO A 163 -0.05 17.78 -5.77
C PRO A 163 -0.35 16.46 -6.49
N THR A 164 -0.74 16.55 -7.75
CA THR A 164 -0.43 15.47 -8.68
C THR A 164 1.03 15.15 -8.38
N ILE A 165 1.31 14.00 -7.77
CA ILE A 165 2.60 13.39 -8.02
C ILE A 165 2.46 13.03 -9.50
N THR A 166 2.74 14.02 -10.35
CA THR A 166 3.34 13.76 -11.63
C THR A 166 4.46 12.82 -11.27
N SER A 167 4.30 11.56 -11.70
CA SER A 167 5.40 10.71 -12.10
C SER A 167 6.71 11.48 -11.97
N ARG A 168 7.48 11.22 -10.91
CA ARG A 168 8.86 11.73 -10.77
C ARG A 168 9.78 11.16 -11.88
N PHE A 169 9.22 10.66 -12.97
CA PHE A 169 9.91 10.22 -14.17
C PHE A 169 9.73 11.18 -15.37
N ASP A 170 8.86 12.19 -15.31
CA ASP A 170 8.65 13.09 -16.47
C ASP A 170 9.42 14.43 -16.41
N GLU A 171 10.17 14.73 -15.34
CA GLU A 171 11.04 15.92 -15.25
C GLU A 171 12.51 15.60 -14.89
N VAL A 172 13.07 14.52 -15.42
CA VAL A 172 14.54 14.44 -15.54
C VAL A 172 14.96 15.26 -16.75
N LYS A 173 14.98 16.59 -16.59
CA LYS A 173 15.86 17.42 -17.39
C LYS A 173 17.30 16.98 -17.10
N LYS A 174 17.93 16.44 -18.15
CA LYS A 174 19.37 16.19 -18.33
C LYS A 174 20.22 17.00 -17.35
N THR A 175 20.69 16.36 -16.29
CA THR A 175 21.85 16.85 -15.55
C THR A 175 22.92 15.76 -15.61
N SER A 176 24.12 16.17 -16.02
CA SER A 176 25.28 15.34 -16.40
C SER A 176 25.87 14.46 -15.30
N LYS A 177 25.18 14.32 -14.17
CA LYS A 177 25.64 13.54 -13.01
C LYS A 177 25.17 12.07 -13.07
N TYR A 178 24.12 11.77 -13.83
CA TYR A 178 23.56 10.41 -13.92
C TYR A 178 24.03 9.60 -15.15
N GLU A 179 24.65 10.24 -16.15
CA GLU A 179 25.25 9.51 -17.29
C GLU A 179 26.46 8.66 -16.88
N ASN A 180 27.19 9.05 -15.83
CA ASN A 180 28.38 8.32 -15.35
C ASN A 180 28.08 7.05 -14.54
N ILE A 181 26.82 6.83 -14.14
CA ILE A 181 26.43 5.61 -13.40
C ILE A 181 25.89 4.56 -14.38
N LEU A 182 25.15 4.98 -15.41
CA LEU A 182 24.60 4.09 -16.43
C LEU A 182 25.65 3.53 -17.39
N SER A 183 26.78 4.23 -17.60
CA SER A 183 27.90 3.72 -18.40
C SER A 183 28.71 2.61 -17.72
N LYS A 184 28.52 2.37 -16.42
CA LYS A 184 29.23 1.32 -15.67
C LYS A 184 28.51 -0.03 -15.61
N PHE A 185 27.26 -0.12 -16.08
CA PHE A 185 26.42 -1.32 -15.91
C PHE A 185 25.93 -1.95 -17.22
N LEU A 186 26.44 -1.54 -18.38
CA LEU A 186 26.24 -2.27 -19.63
C LEU A 186 27.53 -3.02 -20.00
N PRO A 187 27.53 -4.36 -20.06
CA PRO A 187 28.62 -5.06 -20.73
C PRO A 187 28.53 -4.73 -22.22
N PHE A 188 29.64 -4.24 -22.76
CA PHE A 188 29.85 -4.10 -24.19
C PHE A 188 29.59 -5.44 -24.88
N TYR A 189 28.62 -5.46 -25.81
CA TYR A 189 28.63 -6.43 -26.91
C TYR A 189 29.27 -5.71 -28.09
N ASP A 190 30.49 -6.14 -28.45
CA ASP A 190 30.93 -6.21 -29.84
C ASP A 190 30.93 -7.70 -30.23
#